data_AF-A0A4R4QF47-F1
#
_entry.id   AF-A0A4R4QF47-F1
#
_cell.length_a   1.000
_cell.length_b   1.000
_cell.length_c   1.000
_cell.angle_alpha   90.00
_cell.angle_beta   90.00
_cell.angle_gamma   90.00
#
_symmetry.space_group_name_H-M   'P 1'
#
loop_
_entity.id
_entity.type
_entity.pdbx_description
1 polymer ?
#
loop_
_entity_poly.entity_id
_entity_poly.type
_entity_poly.pdbx_seq_one_letter_code
_entity_poly.pdbx_strand_id
1 'polypeptide(L)'
;MRFMKKAVAAGAILVAAMGGAVVSPTSASAAVTAPPPDGHLYAWLDINAGEYYHCRWVGNDDNWTNCTDWDGVARNMHDRASSVQNRGYTKEVNLYNDAGQRGAWRCLSRGEFWPDLRNVRFNRGSSETGYNYPMENRISSHLWVSSC
;
A
#
# COMPACT_ATOMS: atom_id res chain seq x y z
N MET A 1 -56.08 -15.32 77.19
CA MET A 1 -56.30 -15.86 75.82
C MET A 1 -54.95 -15.78 75.11
N ARG A 2 -54.05 -16.78 75.13
CA ARG A 2 -54.00 -18.10 74.48
C ARG A 2 -54.21 -18.11 72.96
N PHE A 3 -53.07 -18.32 72.27
CA PHE A 3 -52.82 -18.86 70.92
C PHE A 3 -53.16 -17.94 69.72
N MET A 4 -52.39 -17.88 68.64
CA MET A 4 -51.70 -18.96 67.93
C MET A 4 -50.50 -18.45 67.09
N LYS A 5 -49.43 -19.24 67.04
CA LYS A 5 -48.28 -19.10 66.14
C LYS A 5 -48.65 -19.51 64.71
N LYS A 6 -48.14 -18.82 63.69
CA LYS A 6 -47.91 -19.40 62.35
C LYS A 6 -46.59 -18.90 61.78
N ALA A 7 -45.69 -19.86 61.57
CA ALA A 7 -44.44 -19.70 60.83
C ALA A 7 -44.73 -19.73 59.32
N VAL A 8 -43.98 -18.96 58.53
CA VAL A 8 -43.90 -19.14 57.07
C VAL A 8 -42.43 -19.10 56.67
N ALA A 9 -42.09 -20.06 55.81
CA ALA A 9 -40.76 -20.53 55.50
C ALA A 9 -40.00 -19.72 54.44
N ALA A 10 -38.72 -20.04 54.37
CA ALA A 10 -37.67 -19.56 53.50
C ALA A 10 -37.99 -19.55 51.99
N GLY A 11 -37.37 -18.59 51.29
CA GLY A 11 -37.15 -18.62 49.84
C GLY A 11 -35.80 -17.98 49.52
N ALA A 12 -34.75 -18.78 49.43
CA ALA A 12 -33.45 -18.34 48.92
C ALA A 12 -33.47 -18.42 47.39
N ILE A 13 -33.30 -17.28 46.72
CA ILE A 13 -33.20 -17.19 45.26
C ILE A 13 -31.73 -17.46 44.89
N LEU A 14 -31.48 -18.63 44.31
CA LEU A 14 -30.23 -18.96 43.61
C LEU A 14 -30.23 -18.26 42.25
N VAL A 15 -29.44 -17.20 42.11
CA VAL A 15 -29.15 -16.57 40.81
C VAL A 15 -28.02 -17.38 40.15
N ALA A 16 -28.37 -18.20 39.17
CA ALA A 16 -27.41 -18.87 38.30
C ALA A 16 -26.84 -17.86 37.30
N ALA A 17 -25.60 -17.44 37.51
CA ALA A 17 -24.84 -16.65 36.54
C ALA A 17 -24.48 -17.54 35.34
N MET A 18 -25.29 -17.49 34.28
CA MET A 18 -24.92 -18.07 32.99
C MET A 18 -23.88 -17.16 32.34
N GLY A 19 -22.62 -17.58 32.41
CA GLY A 19 -21.52 -17.01 31.63
C GLY A 19 -21.75 -17.26 30.14
N GLY A 20 -22.42 -16.31 29.48
CA GLY A 20 -22.46 -16.24 28.03
C GLY A 20 -21.12 -15.76 27.51
N ALA A 21 -20.35 -16.66 26.87
CA ALA A 21 -19.21 -16.27 26.07
C ALA A 21 -19.72 -15.41 24.91
N VAL A 22 -19.45 -14.11 24.97
CA VAL A 22 -19.74 -13.17 23.89
C VAL A 22 -18.75 -13.49 22.77
N VAL A 23 -19.17 -14.31 21.81
CA VAL A 23 -18.40 -14.52 20.59
C VAL A 23 -18.58 -13.26 19.77
N SER A 24 -17.63 -12.34 19.88
CA SER A 24 -17.59 -11.16 19.02
C SER A 24 -17.62 -11.61 17.56
N PRO A 25 -18.53 -11.09 16.72
CA PRO A 25 -18.45 -11.35 15.29
C PRO A 25 -17.14 -10.74 14.79
N THR A 26 -16.16 -11.59 14.47
CA THR A 26 -15.03 -11.18 13.65
C THR A 26 -15.60 -10.82 12.29
N SER A 27 -15.80 -9.52 12.05
CA SER A 27 -16.01 -9.00 10.71
C SER A 27 -14.81 -9.43 9.88
N ALA A 28 -15.00 -10.43 9.02
CA ALA A 28 -14.03 -10.76 8.00
C ALA A 28 -13.94 -9.55 7.08
N SER A 29 -12.90 -8.72 7.25
CA SER A 29 -12.56 -7.71 6.26
C SER A 29 -12.41 -8.42 4.93
N ALA A 30 -13.28 -8.10 3.97
CA ALA A 30 -13.12 -8.55 2.60
C ALA A 30 -11.71 -8.16 2.16
N ALA A 31 -10.89 -9.16 1.84
CA ALA A 31 -9.57 -8.91 1.28
C ALA A 31 -9.78 -8.17 -0.04
N VAL A 32 -9.29 -6.94 -0.13
CA VAL A 32 -9.24 -6.20 -1.40
C VAL A 32 -8.25 -6.96 -2.28
N THR A 33 -8.77 -7.71 -3.23
CA THR A 33 -7.94 -8.41 -4.21
C THR A 33 -7.16 -7.37 -5.00
N ALA A 34 -5.83 -7.45 -4.94
CA ALA A 34 -4.98 -6.59 -5.76
C ALA A 34 -5.35 -6.77 -7.25
N PRO A 35 -5.34 -5.70 -8.05
CA PRO A 35 -5.61 -5.79 -9.48
C PRO A 35 -4.70 -6.83 -10.15
N PRO A 36 -5.19 -7.57 -11.16
CA PRO A 36 -4.37 -8.55 -11.86
C PRO A 36 -3.14 -7.87 -12.51
N PRO A 37 -2.00 -8.57 -12.64
CA PRO A 37 -0.86 -8.08 -13.38
C PRO A 37 -1.25 -7.77 -14.83
N ASP A 38 -0.86 -6.60 -15.33
CA ASP A 38 -1.13 -6.12 -16.69
C ASP A 38 0.16 -5.80 -17.47
N GLY A 39 1.33 -5.98 -16.83
CA GLY A 39 2.63 -5.75 -17.45
C GLY A 39 3.19 -4.34 -17.28
N HIS A 40 2.51 -3.46 -16.53
CA HIS A 40 2.91 -2.05 -16.42
C HIS A 40 3.48 -1.69 -15.04
N LEU A 41 4.38 -0.71 -15.06
CA LEU A 41 4.67 0.13 -13.91
C LEU A 41 3.70 1.30 -13.94
N TYR A 42 3.12 1.64 -12.80
CA TYR A 42 2.28 2.83 -12.63
C TYR A 42 2.90 3.80 -11.64
N ALA A 43 2.76 5.10 -11.92
CA ALA A 43 3.12 6.18 -11.01
C ALA A 43 2.02 7.25 -11.03
N TRP A 44 1.70 7.81 -9.86
CA TRP A 44 0.66 8.83 -9.70
C TRP A 44 1.22 10.08 -9.02
N LEU A 45 0.69 11.25 -9.38
CA LEU A 45 0.99 12.52 -8.70
C LEU A 45 0.53 12.50 -7.23
N ASP A 46 -0.57 11.82 -6.95
CA ASP A 46 -1.19 11.74 -5.64
C ASP A 46 -0.76 10.48 -4.89
N ILE A 47 -0.87 10.53 -3.56
CA ILE A 47 -0.82 9.34 -2.71
C ILE A 47 -2.03 8.43 -2.99
N ASN A 48 -1.93 7.16 -2.62
CA ASN A 48 -2.98 6.13 -2.74
C ASN A 48 -3.54 5.94 -4.15
N ALA A 49 -2.73 6.15 -5.20
CA ALA A 49 -3.17 6.02 -6.59
C ALA A 49 -4.44 6.86 -6.88
N GLY A 50 -4.40 8.15 -6.53
CA GLY A 50 -5.49 9.10 -6.78
C GLY A 50 -5.93 9.17 -8.25
N GLU A 51 -7.09 9.74 -8.50
CA GLU A 51 -7.84 9.53 -9.75
C GLU A 51 -7.28 10.28 -10.98
N TYR A 52 -6.50 11.34 -10.81
CA TYR A 52 -6.35 12.34 -11.88
C TYR A 52 -5.14 12.18 -12.79
N TYR A 53 -3.95 11.97 -12.22
CA TYR A 53 -2.72 12.09 -13.00
C TYR A 53 -1.79 10.93 -12.73
N HIS A 54 -1.67 10.08 -13.73
CA HIS A 54 -0.80 8.93 -13.68
C HIS A 54 -0.09 8.69 -15.00
N CYS A 55 1.01 7.95 -14.91
CA CYS A 55 1.75 7.41 -16.03
C CYS A 55 1.77 5.90 -15.93
N ARG A 56 1.88 5.24 -17.08
CA ARG A 56 2.19 3.81 -17.14
C ARG A 56 3.25 3.49 -18.19
N TRP A 57 4.00 2.42 -17.96
CA TRP A 57 5.08 1.99 -18.85
C TRP A 57 5.15 0.47 -18.98
N VAL A 58 5.34 -0.02 -20.22
CA VAL A 58 5.68 -1.41 -20.54
C VAL A 58 7.13 -1.42 -21.05
N GLY A 59 8.09 -1.72 -20.19
CA GLY A 59 9.51 -1.63 -20.51
C GLY A 59 10.19 -0.42 -19.86
N ASN A 60 11.51 -0.33 -20.05
CA ASN A 60 12.34 0.66 -19.36
C ASN A 60 12.04 2.08 -19.86
N ASP A 61 12.21 3.06 -18.97
CA ASP A 61 12.17 4.46 -19.33
C ASP A 61 13.34 5.17 -18.65
N ASP A 62 14.20 5.77 -19.47
CA ASP A 62 15.38 6.51 -19.00
C ASP A 62 15.03 7.93 -18.56
N ASN A 63 13.82 8.42 -18.83
CA ASN A 63 13.41 9.76 -18.47
C ASN A 63 11.88 9.93 -18.44
N TRP A 64 11.32 10.06 -17.23
CA TRP A 64 9.88 10.22 -16.99
C TRP A 64 9.28 11.56 -17.45
N THR A 65 9.99 12.36 -18.24
CA THR A 65 9.48 13.61 -18.85
C THR A 65 8.33 13.36 -19.82
N ASN A 66 8.28 12.17 -20.42
CA ASN A 66 7.18 11.77 -21.31
C ASN A 66 6.68 10.38 -20.92
N CYS A 67 5.38 10.25 -20.74
CA CYS A 67 4.71 8.98 -20.54
C CYS A 67 3.31 9.03 -21.18
N THR A 68 2.58 7.94 -21.13
CA THR A 68 1.17 7.88 -21.53
C THR A 68 0.30 7.50 -20.35
N ASP A 69 -0.81 8.21 -20.13
CA ASP A 69 -1.83 7.82 -19.15
C ASP A 69 -2.81 6.76 -19.70
N TRP A 70 -3.86 6.44 -18.94
CA TRP A 70 -4.87 5.46 -19.39
C TRP A 70 -5.61 5.90 -20.66
N ASP A 71 -5.83 7.21 -20.83
CA ASP A 71 -6.58 7.80 -21.93
C ASP A 71 -5.71 8.05 -23.18
N GLY A 72 -4.44 7.64 -23.14
CA GLY A 72 -3.52 7.86 -24.26
C GLY A 72 -2.90 9.26 -24.28
N VAL A 73 -3.08 10.05 -23.23
CA VAL A 73 -2.60 11.44 -23.17
C VAL A 73 -1.15 11.46 -22.70
N ALA A 74 -0.32 12.24 -23.38
CA ALA A 74 1.06 12.46 -22.99
C ALA A 74 1.14 13.25 -21.68
N ARG A 75 1.92 12.75 -20.70
CA ARG A 75 2.15 13.42 -19.41
C ARG A 75 3.65 13.48 -19.09
N ASN A 76 3.97 14.29 -18.09
CA ASN A 76 5.30 14.37 -17.46
C ASN A 76 5.18 13.96 -15.99
N MET A 77 6.00 12.98 -15.57
CA MET A 77 6.09 12.45 -14.20
C MET A 77 7.49 12.55 -13.59
N HIS A 78 8.44 13.16 -14.31
CA HIS A 78 9.80 13.40 -13.84
C HIS A 78 9.78 14.24 -12.56
N ASP A 79 10.20 13.65 -11.44
CA ASP A 79 10.21 14.26 -10.11
C ASP A 79 8.82 14.69 -9.61
N ARG A 80 7.77 13.90 -9.93
CA ARG A 80 6.39 14.25 -9.51
C ARG A 80 5.59 13.12 -8.88
N ALA A 81 6.12 11.90 -8.86
CA ALA A 81 5.38 10.77 -8.32
C ALA A 81 5.29 10.81 -6.79
N SER A 82 4.10 10.54 -6.26
CA SER A 82 3.81 10.40 -4.82
C SER A 82 3.33 9.00 -4.43
N SER A 83 2.92 8.18 -5.41
CA SER A 83 2.68 6.74 -5.24
C SER A 83 3.06 5.96 -6.50
N VAL A 84 3.40 4.69 -6.34
CA VAL A 84 3.82 3.79 -7.44
C VAL A 84 3.33 2.36 -7.22
N GLN A 85 3.09 1.64 -8.31
CA GLN A 85 2.67 0.25 -8.29
C GLN A 85 3.34 -0.54 -9.40
N ASN A 86 3.91 -1.70 -9.06
CA ASN A 86 4.40 -2.65 -10.04
C ASN A 86 3.34 -3.70 -10.34
N ARG A 87 2.64 -3.56 -11.47
CA ARG A 87 1.72 -4.57 -12.02
C ARG A 87 2.38 -5.40 -13.13
N GLY A 88 3.70 -5.44 -13.17
CA GLY A 88 4.46 -6.27 -14.09
C GLY A 88 4.23 -7.77 -13.85
N TYR A 89 4.35 -8.57 -14.91
CA TYR A 89 4.11 -10.01 -14.84
C TYR A 89 5.17 -10.76 -14.01
N THR A 90 6.45 -10.61 -14.37
CA THR A 90 7.53 -11.47 -13.84
C THR A 90 8.75 -10.72 -13.35
N LYS A 91 8.78 -9.38 -13.50
CA LYS A 91 9.95 -8.54 -13.26
C LYS A 91 9.75 -7.54 -12.13
N GLU A 92 10.85 -7.19 -11.50
CA GLU A 92 10.94 -6.14 -10.49
C GLU A 92 11.40 -4.84 -11.15
N VAL A 93 11.28 -3.72 -10.44
CA VAL A 93 11.58 -2.40 -10.99
C VAL A 93 12.54 -1.66 -10.09
N ASN A 94 13.71 -1.29 -10.63
CA ASN A 94 14.55 -0.27 -9.99
C ASN A 94 14.01 1.11 -10.36
N LEU A 95 13.68 1.91 -9.34
CA LEU A 95 13.24 3.30 -9.46
C LEU A 95 14.39 4.21 -9.06
N TYR A 96 14.85 5.05 -9.98
CA TYR A 96 16.05 5.86 -9.85
C TYR A 96 15.71 7.33 -9.60
N ASN A 97 16.54 8.01 -8.82
CA ASN A 97 16.33 9.42 -8.52
C ASN A 97 16.79 10.39 -9.63
N ASP A 98 17.58 9.91 -10.59
CA ASP A 98 18.04 10.71 -11.74
C ASP A 98 17.60 10.06 -13.07
N ALA A 99 17.64 10.84 -14.15
CA ALA A 99 17.45 10.33 -15.51
C ALA A 99 18.63 9.43 -15.96
N GLY A 100 18.41 8.61 -16.98
CA GLY A 100 19.41 7.67 -17.52
C GLY A 100 19.60 6.40 -16.70
N GLN A 101 18.65 6.05 -15.82
CA GLN A 101 18.79 4.97 -14.83
C GLN A 101 20.03 5.16 -13.94
N ARG A 102 20.22 6.38 -13.44
CA ARG A 102 21.38 6.81 -12.63
C ARG A 102 20.97 7.27 -11.24
N GLY A 103 21.98 7.54 -10.40
CA GLY A 103 21.77 8.02 -9.04
C GLY A 103 21.37 6.89 -8.09
N ALA A 104 20.91 7.23 -6.89
CA ALA A 104 20.39 6.27 -5.93
C ALA A 104 19.05 5.67 -6.40
N TRP A 105 18.80 4.43 -6.01
CA TRP A 105 17.58 3.73 -6.40
C TRP A 105 16.96 2.96 -5.25
N ARG A 106 15.72 2.54 -5.48
CA ARG A 106 15.04 1.53 -4.68
C ARG A 106 14.36 0.55 -5.61
N CYS A 107 14.36 -0.71 -5.21
CA CYS A 107 13.70 -1.75 -5.98
C CYS A 107 12.27 -1.98 -5.46
N LEU A 108 11.33 -2.04 -6.40
CA LEU A 108 9.90 -2.26 -6.20
C LEU A 108 9.54 -3.67 -6.66
N SER A 109 9.09 -4.49 -5.73
CA SER A 109 8.82 -5.92 -5.94
C SER A 109 7.60 -6.12 -6.82
N ARG A 110 7.42 -7.35 -7.34
CA ARG A 110 6.25 -7.71 -8.16
C ARG A 110 4.95 -7.61 -7.35
N GLY A 111 3.95 -6.95 -7.92
CA GLY A 111 2.65 -6.74 -7.28
C GLY A 111 2.69 -5.73 -6.13
N GLU A 112 3.85 -5.14 -5.83
CA GLU A 112 4.02 -4.22 -4.73
C GLU A 112 3.41 -2.85 -5.07
N PHE A 113 2.74 -2.28 -4.08
CA PHE A 113 2.15 -0.95 -4.13
C PHE A 113 2.70 -0.12 -2.99
N TRP A 114 3.28 1.04 -3.32
CA TRP A 114 3.65 2.06 -2.34
C TRP A 114 2.66 3.22 -2.42
N PRO A 115 1.65 3.25 -1.53
CA PRO A 115 0.64 4.29 -1.54
C PRO A 115 1.18 5.67 -1.16
N ASP A 116 2.32 5.75 -0.47
CA ASP A 116 2.87 7.02 0.01
C ASP A 116 4.40 6.97 0.00
N LEU A 117 5.01 7.71 -0.93
CA LEU A 117 6.46 7.75 -1.12
C LEU A 117 7.21 8.64 -0.11
N ARG A 118 6.51 9.40 0.75
CA ARG A 118 7.16 10.28 1.75
C ARG A 118 7.99 9.52 2.77
N ASN A 119 7.58 8.28 3.05
CA ASN A 119 8.23 7.40 4.02
C ASN A 119 9.08 6.31 3.37
N VAL A 120 9.12 6.27 2.04
CA VAL A 120 9.92 5.33 1.27
C VAL A 120 11.20 6.05 0.85
N ARG A 121 12.37 5.45 1.08
CA ARG A 121 13.68 6.06 0.81
C ARG A 121 14.46 5.29 -0.24
N PHE A 122 15.19 6.00 -1.09
CA PHE A 122 16.23 5.38 -1.93
C PHE A 122 17.27 4.71 -1.02
N ASN A 123 17.46 3.40 -1.15
CA ASN A 123 18.26 2.59 -0.22
C ASN A 123 19.34 1.74 -0.92
N ARG A 124 19.56 1.97 -2.21
CA ARG A 124 20.65 1.42 -3.01
C ARG A 124 21.45 2.57 -3.65
N GLY A 125 22.69 2.31 -4.04
CA GLY A 125 23.61 3.33 -4.54
C GLY A 125 24.12 4.25 -3.43
N SER A 126 24.77 3.70 -2.40
CA SER A 126 25.20 4.47 -1.22
C SER A 126 26.20 5.60 -1.50
N SER A 127 26.86 5.58 -2.66
CA SER A 127 27.75 6.63 -3.15
C SER A 127 27.09 7.61 -4.12
N GLU A 128 25.81 7.40 -4.44
CA GLU A 128 25.09 8.16 -5.45
C GLU A 128 24.28 9.30 -4.83
N THR A 129 24.02 10.33 -5.64
CA THR A 129 23.10 11.42 -5.27
C THR A 129 21.72 10.87 -4.93
N GLY A 130 21.06 11.45 -3.92
CA GLY A 130 19.71 11.05 -3.50
C GLY A 130 19.65 9.83 -2.58
N TYR A 131 20.78 9.20 -2.26
CA TYR A 131 20.78 8.09 -1.31
C TYR A 131 20.18 8.51 0.05
N ASN A 132 19.33 7.63 0.60
CA ASN A 132 18.59 7.84 1.84
C ASN A 132 17.59 9.02 1.80
N TYR A 133 17.31 9.63 0.65
CA TYR A 133 16.26 10.66 0.54
C TYR A 133 14.88 10.01 0.38
N PRO A 134 13.80 10.66 0.85
CA PRO A 134 12.43 10.25 0.52
C PRO A 134 12.24 10.18 -1.00
N MET A 135 11.40 9.27 -1.49
CA MET A 135 11.20 9.06 -2.92
C MET A 135 10.14 9.97 -3.54
N GLU A 136 9.28 10.59 -2.73
CA GLU A 136 8.24 11.52 -3.19
C GLU A 136 8.85 12.65 -4.02
N ASN A 137 8.28 12.89 -5.21
CA ASN A 137 8.70 13.94 -6.15
C ASN A 137 10.19 13.90 -6.51
N ARG A 138 10.78 12.71 -6.59
CA ARG A 138 12.21 12.54 -6.88
C ARG A 138 12.54 11.38 -7.80
N ILE A 139 11.54 10.65 -8.30
CA ILE A 139 11.79 9.54 -9.24
C ILE A 139 11.82 10.11 -10.65
N SER A 140 12.88 9.78 -11.38
CA SER A 140 13.17 10.36 -12.68
C SER A 140 13.32 9.33 -13.81
N SER A 141 13.62 8.07 -13.48
CA SER A 141 13.74 6.98 -14.45
C SER A 141 13.53 5.61 -13.81
N HIS A 142 13.36 4.57 -14.62
CA HIS A 142 13.22 3.21 -14.13
C HIS A 142 13.85 2.14 -15.04
N LEU A 143 14.17 0.99 -14.44
CA LEU A 143 14.68 -0.19 -15.11
C LEU A 143 13.94 -1.44 -14.64
N TRP A 144 13.39 -2.22 -15.57
CA TRP A 144 12.87 -3.55 -15.28
C TRP A 144 14.02 -4.55 -15.14
N VAL A 145 14.07 -5.25 -14.02
CA VAL A 145 15.12 -6.21 -13.67
C VAL A 145 14.53 -7.58 -13.35
N SER A 146 15.36 -8.62 -13.43
CA SER A 146 14.95 -9.98 -13.04
C SER A 146 14.77 -10.13 -11.52
N SER A 147 15.53 -9.36 -10.74
CA SER A 147 15.49 -9.37 -9.28
C SER A 147 16.16 -8.12 -8.69
N CYS A 148 15.66 -7.69 -7.53
CA CYS A 148 16.31 -6.88 -6.50
C CYS A 148 17.31 -7.73 -5.67
#